data_AF-A0A835NYQ7-F1
#
_entry.id   AF-A0A835NYQ7-F1
#
_cell.length_a   1.000
_cell.length_b   1.000
_cell.length_c   1.000
_cell.angle_alpha   90.00
_cell.angle_beta   90.00
_cell.angle_gamma   90.00
#
_symmetry.space_group_name_H-M   'P 1'
#
loop_
_entity.id
_entity.type
_entity.pdbx_description
1 polymer ?
#
loop_
_entity_poly.entity_id
_entity_poly.type
_entity_poly.pdbx_seq_one_letter_code
_entity_poly.pdbx_strand_id
1 'polypeptide(L)'
;AAFDSKHRQDPEDSHKVHKKKSKEKKRRLVVGQWRTDVQFLVSSSKWLQHYGLKRNKLSLSQILSQIGFQHRKDYVTNLGKPVASQYADGLFPQYKRAQDGSVYNLTAKKELILHFVDCLIGAIELYKQRMEWLTSESRQIFGVIQEQCIVIVLDFGTAAPTEFDQCRDALSMDLMKWQQKCTPVSEYTVKSAVTWLWKLDHMTAVSHTSSAEALLEAMGDEAVEAVYYFAVGDVPVDTKQLLLEKVSDGSCPVNTVSFNAREDETIIFLKELSHLASGRASFPEQKRLYLQAGALQGQNGCGESPGKLGRLDMCSRVFRTVCDWWPPCCH
;
A
#
# COMPACT_ATOMS: atom_id res chain seq x y z
N ALA A 1 71.42 19.73 15.87
CA ALA A 1 69.99 20.08 15.95
C ALA A 1 69.19 19.06 15.17
N ALA A 2 68.37 18.25 15.84
CA ALA A 2 67.24 17.54 15.25
C ALA A 2 66.35 17.03 16.41
N PHE A 3 65.12 17.51 16.42
CA PHE A 3 64.04 17.23 17.35
C PHE A 3 63.54 15.79 17.19
N ASP A 4 63.26 15.10 18.30
CA ASP A 4 62.38 13.93 18.31
C ASP A 4 61.21 14.23 19.25
N SER A 5 60.00 14.33 18.70
CA SER A 5 58.77 14.66 19.43
C SER A 5 57.90 13.42 19.56
N LYS A 6 57.77 12.96 20.82
CA LYS A 6 56.76 12.00 21.27
C LYS A 6 55.35 12.54 20.97
N HIS A 7 54.55 11.78 20.25
CA HIS A 7 53.11 12.02 20.14
C HIS A 7 52.38 11.18 21.20
N ARG A 8 51.81 11.85 22.22
CA ARG A 8 50.79 11.30 23.12
C ARG A 8 49.52 11.08 22.31
N GLN A 9 48.95 9.88 22.36
CA GLN A 9 47.57 9.64 21.93
C GLN A 9 46.62 9.94 23.08
N ASP A 10 45.72 10.89 22.89
CA ASP A 10 44.67 11.23 23.84
C ASP A 10 43.53 10.18 23.84
N PRO A 11 42.93 9.83 25.00
CA PRO A 11 41.92 8.77 25.10
C PRO A 11 40.54 9.14 24.51
N GLU A 12 40.29 10.42 24.21
CA GLU A 12 38.97 10.93 23.83
C GLU A 12 38.49 10.48 22.45
N ASP A 13 39.39 10.07 21.56
CA ASP A 13 39.03 9.72 20.18
C ASP A 13 38.51 8.28 20.06
N SER A 14 38.96 7.39 20.95
CA SER A 14 38.53 5.98 20.99
C SER A 14 37.04 5.85 21.33
N HIS A 15 36.54 6.65 22.29
CA HIS A 15 35.13 6.62 22.70
C HIS A 15 34.18 7.18 21.63
N LYS A 16 34.60 8.18 20.86
CA LYS A 16 33.81 8.71 19.73
C LYS A 16 33.72 7.70 18.59
N VAL A 17 34.82 7.00 18.27
CA VAL A 17 34.85 5.97 17.22
C VAL A 17 34.02 4.74 17.61
N HIS A 18 34.04 4.30 18.88
CA HIS A 18 33.21 3.20 19.35
C HIS A 18 31.71 3.55 19.37
N LYS A 19 31.33 4.79 19.72
CA LYS A 19 29.94 5.26 19.70
C LYS A 19 29.41 5.43 18.27
N LYS A 20 30.26 5.83 17.32
CA LYS A 20 29.94 5.94 15.89
C LYS A 20 29.81 4.55 15.24
N LYS A 21 30.72 3.60 15.53
CA LYS A 21 30.61 2.20 15.09
C LYS A 21 29.40 1.47 15.71
N SER A 22 29.02 1.78 16.95
CA SER A 22 27.79 1.27 17.58
C SER A 22 26.52 1.82 16.92
N LYS A 23 26.47 3.12 16.62
CA LYS A 23 25.37 3.73 15.84
C LYS A 23 25.31 3.21 14.40
N GLU A 24 26.45 2.93 13.77
CA GLU A 24 26.51 2.44 12.39
C GLU A 24 26.23 0.94 12.28
N LYS A 25 26.63 0.13 13.26
CA LYS A 25 26.21 -1.27 13.39
C LYS A 25 24.71 -1.37 13.70
N LYS A 26 24.17 -0.43 14.50
CA LYS A 26 22.73 -0.30 14.75
C LYS A 26 21.95 0.24 13.53
N ARG A 27 22.59 0.99 12.62
CA ARG A 27 22.01 1.40 11.32
C ARG A 27 22.10 0.29 10.26
N ARG A 28 23.17 -0.51 10.25
CA ARG A 28 23.33 -1.67 9.34
C ARG A 28 22.45 -2.87 9.70
N LEU A 29 21.94 -2.94 10.93
CA LEU A 29 20.96 -3.94 11.35
C LEU A 29 19.50 -3.57 10.98
N VAL A 30 19.25 -2.43 10.35
CA VAL A 30 17.89 -1.94 10.01
C VAL A 30 17.49 -2.24 8.56
N VAL A 31 18.26 -3.07 7.84
CA VAL A 31 17.93 -3.46 6.45
C VAL A 31 17.06 -4.73 6.38
N GLY A 32 16.49 -5.22 7.50
CA GLY A 32 15.83 -6.53 7.49
C GLY A 32 14.52 -6.71 8.25
N GLN A 33 14.00 -5.72 8.98
CA GLN A 33 12.77 -5.98 9.75
C GLN A 33 11.95 -4.72 9.95
N TRP A 34 10.82 -4.67 9.24
CA TRP A 34 9.78 -3.69 9.50
C TRP A 34 9.23 -3.89 10.92
N ARG A 35 8.80 -2.81 11.57
CA ARG A 35 8.06 -2.92 12.83
C ARG A 35 6.78 -3.72 12.60
N THR A 36 6.36 -4.54 13.58
CA THR A 36 5.12 -5.34 13.48
C THR A 36 3.89 -4.47 13.17
N ASP A 37 3.86 -3.25 13.72
CA ASP A 37 2.83 -2.24 13.44
C ASP A 37 2.70 -1.90 11.94
N VAL A 38 3.82 -1.93 11.20
CA VAL A 38 3.89 -1.61 9.77
C VAL A 38 3.38 -2.76 8.92
N GLN A 39 3.53 -4.01 9.38
CA GLN A 39 3.20 -5.21 8.59
C GLN A 39 1.80 -5.75 8.86
N PHE A 40 1.02 -5.05 9.69
CA PHE A 40 -0.31 -5.54 10.06
C PHE A 40 -1.20 -5.70 8.81
N LEU A 41 -1.67 -6.94 8.57
CA LEU A 41 -2.42 -7.35 7.38
C LEU A 41 -3.89 -6.88 7.45
N VAL A 42 -4.06 -5.56 7.49
CA VAL A 42 -5.37 -4.90 7.51
C VAL A 42 -5.42 -3.80 6.44
N SER A 43 -6.63 -3.40 6.06
CA SER A 43 -6.86 -2.26 5.18
C SER A 43 -6.23 -0.98 5.72
N SER A 44 -5.85 -0.05 4.83
CA SER A 44 -5.30 1.25 5.22
C SER A 44 -6.25 2.04 6.13
N SER A 45 -7.56 1.95 5.90
CA SER A 45 -8.58 2.57 6.77
C SER A 45 -8.51 2.00 8.19
N LYS A 46 -8.50 0.66 8.33
CA LYS A 46 -8.39 0.01 9.65
C LYS A 46 -7.05 0.29 10.32
N TRP A 47 -5.96 0.29 9.55
CA TRP A 47 -4.63 0.66 10.05
C TRP A 47 -4.62 2.09 10.63
N LEU A 48 -5.22 3.04 9.93
CA LEU A 48 -5.34 4.43 10.38
C LEU A 48 -6.25 4.60 11.61
N GLN A 49 -7.15 3.66 11.91
CA GLN A 49 -7.91 3.68 13.18
C GLN A 49 -7.00 3.44 14.39
N HIS A 50 -5.89 2.70 14.21
CA HIS A 50 -4.90 2.43 15.27
C HIS A 50 -3.78 3.48 15.29
N TYR A 51 -3.25 3.83 14.11
CA TYR A 51 -2.04 4.65 13.98
C TYR A 51 -2.27 6.05 13.39
N GLY A 52 -3.52 6.42 13.11
CA GLY A 52 -3.87 7.73 12.56
C GLY A 52 -3.64 8.87 13.55
N LEU A 53 -3.41 10.08 13.02
CA LEU A 53 -3.12 11.27 13.83
C LEU A 53 -4.25 11.57 14.84
N LYS A 54 -5.51 11.49 14.40
CA LYS A 54 -6.67 11.73 15.28
C LYS A 54 -6.72 10.77 16.47
N ARG A 55 -6.42 9.48 16.23
CA ARG A 55 -6.37 8.45 17.26
C ARG A 55 -5.27 8.75 18.28
N ASN A 56 -4.11 9.19 17.79
CA ASN A 56 -2.93 9.47 18.61
C ASN A 56 -2.90 10.90 19.19
N LYS A 57 -4.00 11.65 19.09
CA LYS A 57 -4.13 13.04 19.58
C LYS A 57 -3.13 14.02 18.94
N LEU A 58 -2.73 13.74 17.72
CA LEU A 58 -1.75 14.53 16.94
C LEU A 58 -2.41 15.39 15.85
N SER A 59 -3.74 15.49 15.79
CA SER A 59 -4.37 16.47 14.91
C SER A 59 -4.04 17.88 15.40
N LEU A 60 -3.96 18.85 14.47
CA LEU A 60 -3.69 20.25 14.83
C LEU A 60 -4.66 20.78 15.89
N SER A 61 -5.95 20.45 15.79
CA SER A 61 -6.94 20.84 16.79
C SER A 61 -6.68 20.23 18.17
N GLN A 62 -6.33 18.94 18.23
CA GLN A 62 -6.04 18.24 19.48
C GLN A 62 -4.75 18.74 20.12
N ILE A 63 -3.72 19.03 19.32
CA ILE A 63 -2.48 19.65 19.81
C ILE A 63 -2.78 21.05 20.34
N LEU A 64 -3.48 21.90 19.56
CA LEU A 64 -3.82 23.26 19.96
C LEU A 64 -4.62 23.32 21.28
N SER A 65 -5.54 22.38 21.50
CA SER A 65 -6.28 22.29 22.77
C SER A 65 -5.42 21.88 23.97
N GLN A 66 -4.24 21.30 23.75
CA GLN A 66 -3.31 20.89 24.80
C GLN A 66 -2.22 21.93 25.04
N ILE A 67 -1.85 22.71 24.02
CA ILE A 67 -0.79 23.72 24.13
C ILE A 67 -1.30 25.14 24.39
N GLY A 68 -2.62 25.31 24.46
CA GLY A 68 -3.25 26.60 24.63
C GLY A 68 -4.77 26.49 24.72
N PHE A 69 -5.43 27.63 24.56
CA PHE A 69 -6.88 27.73 24.60
C PHE A 69 -7.39 28.65 23.48
N GLN A 70 -8.58 28.33 22.96
CA GLN A 70 -9.20 29.12 21.91
C GLN A 70 -9.69 30.46 22.48
N HIS A 71 -9.37 31.55 21.80
CA HIS A 71 -9.94 32.86 22.08
C HIS A 71 -11.44 32.84 21.77
N ARG A 72 -12.26 33.06 22.80
CA ARG A 72 -13.72 33.06 22.67
C ARG A 72 -14.21 34.47 22.31
N LYS A 73 -14.98 34.54 21.23
CA LYS A 73 -15.87 35.66 20.93
C LYS A 73 -17.28 35.15 21.12
N ASP A 74 -18.01 35.74 22.05
CA ASP A 74 -19.38 35.35 22.37
C ASP A 74 -20.34 36.51 22.10
N TYR A 75 -21.58 36.22 21.73
CA TYR A 75 -22.59 37.24 21.51
C TYR A 75 -23.42 37.42 22.77
N VAL A 76 -23.29 38.59 23.42
CA VAL A 76 -24.08 38.88 24.61
C VAL A 76 -25.37 39.56 24.18
N THR A 77 -26.48 38.83 24.25
CA THR A 77 -27.83 39.28 23.88
C THR A 77 -28.24 40.57 24.56
N ASN A 78 -27.92 40.72 25.86
CA ASN A 78 -28.22 41.92 26.63
C ASN A 78 -27.42 43.16 26.19
N LEU A 79 -26.27 42.98 25.56
CA LEU A 79 -25.40 44.06 25.05
C LEU A 79 -25.61 44.31 23.55
N GLY A 80 -26.36 43.44 22.86
CA GLY A 80 -26.60 43.52 21.41
C GLY A 80 -25.34 43.45 20.54
N LYS A 81 -24.21 42.97 21.07
CA LYS A 81 -22.92 42.98 20.37
C LYS A 81 -22.06 41.76 20.68
N PRO A 82 -21.20 41.33 19.74
CA PRO A 82 -20.17 40.35 20.02
C PRO A 82 -19.13 40.94 20.98
N VAL A 83 -18.78 40.19 22.01
CA VAL A 83 -17.74 40.53 22.98
C VAL A 83 -16.64 39.47 22.94
N ALA A 84 -15.41 39.95 22.95
CA ALA A 84 -14.21 39.13 23.04
C ALA A 84 -13.68 39.15 24.47
N SER A 85 -13.08 38.05 24.90
CA SER A 85 -12.38 37.99 26.17
C SER A 85 -11.12 38.89 26.17
N GLN A 86 -11.20 40.07 26.80
CA GLN A 86 -10.11 41.06 26.80
C GLN A 86 -8.99 40.79 27.81
N TYR A 87 -9.20 39.91 28.81
CA TYR A 87 -8.24 39.69 29.90
C TYR A 87 -6.88 39.15 29.42
N ALA A 88 -6.84 38.53 28.24
CA ALA A 88 -5.67 37.84 27.68
C ALA A 88 -5.06 38.59 26.49
N ASP A 89 -5.58 39.77 26.14
CA ASP A 89 -5.16 40.50 24.95
C ASP A 89 -3.69 40.96 25.09
N GLY A 90 -2.86 40.58 24.11
CA GLY A 90 -1.43 40.89 24.10
C GLY A 90 -0.57 40.11 25.11
N LEU A 91 -1.16 39.27 25.96
CA LEU A 91 -0.43 38.53 27.00
C LEU A 91 0.19 37.21 26.53
N PHE A 92 -0.33 36.64 25.44
CA PHE A 92 0.09 35.34 24.94
C PHE A 92 0.46 35.40 23.46
N PRO A 93 1.45 34.60 23.01
CA PRO A 93 1.62 34.32 21.60
C PRO A 93 0.34 33.72 21.01
N GLN A 94 -0.07 34.22 19.85
CA GLN A 94 -1.30 33.78 19.20
C GLN A 94 -1.02 32.98 17.94
N TYR A 95 -1.78 31.90 17.76
CA TYR A 95 -1.84 31.15 16.51
C TYR A 95 -3.22 31.32 15.88
N LYS A 96 -3.27 31.87 14.66
CA LYS A 96 -4.49 31.96 13.87
C LYS A 96 -4.56 30.80 12.90
N ARG A 97 -5.60 29.98 13.01
CA ARG A 97 -5.83 28.85 12.11
C ARG A 97 -6.29 29.36 10.75
N ALA A 98 -5.66 28.88 9.69
CA ALA A 98 -5.98 29.29 8.33
C ALA A 98 -7.37 28.84 7.85
N GLN A 99 -7.86 27.72 8.38
CA GLN A 99 -9.09 27.05 7.89
C GLN A 99 -10.39 27.76 8.30
N ASP A 100 -10.46 28.22 9.55
CA ASP A 100 -11.69 28.78 10.15
C ASP A 100 -11.46 30.17 10.77
N GLY A 101 -10.24 30.70 10.68
CA GLY A 101 -9.86 31.98 11.27
C GLY A 101 -9.82 31.98 12.80
N SER A 102 -10.00 30.82 13.45
CA SER A 102 -9.96 30.72 14.91
C SER A 102 -8.60 31.09 15.47
N VAL A 103 -8.59 31.81 16.59
CA VAL A 103 -7.36 32.28 17.24
C VAL A 103 -7.17 31.49 18.53
N TYR A 104 -5.95 31.00 18.75
CA TYR A 104 -5.55 30.27 19.95
C TYR A 104 -4.45 31.06 20.68
N ASN A 105 -4.64 31.26 21.98
CA ASN A 105 -3.60 31.78 22.87
C ASN A 105 -2.74 30.60 23.34
N LEU A 106 -1.43 30.67 23.10
CA LEU A 106 -0.48 29.61 23.41
C LEU A 106 0.10 29.80 24.81
N THR A 107 0.04 28.74 25.63
CA THR A 107 0.51 28.75 27.03
C THR A 107 1.54 27.67 27.31
N ALA A 108 1.77 26.75 26.37
CA ALA A 108 2.69 25.64 26.54
C ALA A 108 4.15 26.11 26.67
N LYS A 109 4.89 25.37 27.50
CA LYS A 109 6.35 25.47 27.56
C LYS A 109 6.98 24.76 26.37
N LYS A 110 8.24 25.12 26.08
CA LYS A 110 9.04 24.57 24.98
C LYS A 110 9.10 23.05 24.99
N GLU A 111 9.18 22.44 26.17
CA GLU A 111 9.34 20.99 26.33
C GLU A 111 8.10 20.23 25.81
N LEU A 112 6.90 20.74 26.07
CA LEU A 112 5.66 20.15 25.58
C LEU A 112 5.53 20.30 24.06
N ILE A 113 5.95 21.44 23.52
CA ILE A 113 5.97 21.66 22.06
C ILE A 113 6.95 20.69 21.39
N LEU A 114 8.16 20.54 21.93
CA LEU A 114 9.16 19.60 21.42
C LEU A 114 8.66 18.14 21.50
N HIS A 115 7.96 17.77 22.57
CA HIS A 115 7.34 16.44 22.67
C HIS A 115 6.37 16.16 21.52
N PHE A 116 5.49 17.11 21.17
CA PHE A 116 4.60 16.94 20.01
C PHE A 116 5.36 16.90 18.69
N VAL A 117 6.44 17.66 18.53
CA VAL A 117 7.32 17.58 17.36
C VAL A 117 7.90 16.17 17.23
N ASP A 118 8.44 15.60 18.32
CA ASP A 118 8.99 14.24 18.32
C ASP A 118 7.91 13.19 17.98
N CYS A 119 6.70 13.31 18.53
CA CYS A 119 5.58 12.43 18.20
C CYS A 119 5.17 12.52 16.73
N LEU A 120 5.13 13.73 16.15
CA LEU A 120 4.82 13.95 14.74
C LEU A 120 5.91 13.38 13.82
N ILE A 121 7.18 13.56 14.18
CA ILE A 121 8.31 12.93 13.46
C ILE A 121 8.17 11.41 13.48
N GLY A 122 7.84 10.82 14.64
CA GLY A 122 7.59 9.38 14.76
C GLY A 122 6.43 8.90 13.89
N ALA A 123 5.33 9.67 13.82
CA ALA A 123 4.19 9.35 12.96
C ALA A 123 4.55 9.43 11.46
N ILE A 124 5.31 10.46 11.04
CA ILE A 124 5.80 10.58 9.66
C ILE A 124 6.64 9.37 9.28
N GLU A 125 7.57 8.97 10.14
CA GLU A 125 8.44 7.82 9.88
C GLU A 125 7.61 6.53 9.77
N LEU A 126 6.64 6.33 10.66
CA LEU A 126 5.74 5.18 10.59
C LEU A 126 4.92 5.17 9.29
N TYR A 127 4.42 6.32 8.83
CA TYR A 127 3.66 6.42 7.58
C TYR A 127 4.53 6.15 6.36
N LYS A 128 5.78 6.63 6.35
CA LYS A 128 6.75 6.31 5.30
C LYS A 128 7.01 4.81 5.23
N GLN A 129 7.31 4.18 6.36
CA GLN A 129 7.54 2.73 6.42
C GLN A 129 6.29 1.94 5.97
N ARG A 130 5.09 2.37 6.36
CA ARG A 130 3.84 1.74 5.90
C ARG A 130 3.62 1.92 4.40
N MET A 131 3.92 3.08 3.84
CA MET A 131 3.83 3.30 2.40
C MET A 131 4.84 2.44 1.63
N GLU A 132 6.11 2.39 2.06
CA GLU A 132 7.14 1.52 1.46
C GLU A 132 6.75 0.04 1.55
N TRP A 133 6.18 -0.38 2.69
CA TRP A 133 5.65 -1.73 2.83
C TRP A 133 4.46 -1.98 1.89
N LEU A 134 3.47 -1.08 1.80
CA LEU A 134 2.32 -1.25 0.91
C LEU A 134 2.70 -1.25 -0.59
N THR A 135 3.78 -0.56 -0.96
CA THR A 135 4.24 -0.40 -2.35
C THR A 135 5.36 -1.37 -2.73
N SER A 136 5.66 -2.36 -1.90
CA SER A 136 6.67 -3.37 -2.21
C SER A 136 6.02 -4.68 -2.67
N GLU A 137 6.71 -5.36 -3.58
CA GLU A 137 6.37 -6.72 -4.04
C GLU A 137 4.92 -6.83 -4.53
N SER A 138 4.25 -7.95 -4.29
CA SER A 138 2.87 -8.20 -4.70
C SER A 138 1.85 -7.21 -4.11
N ARG A 139 2.17 -6.52 -3.00
CA ARG A 139 1.26 -5.55 -2.37
C ARG A 139 1.01 -4.33 -3.26
N GLN A 140 1.97 -3.97 -4.12
CA GLN A 140 1.75 -2.89 -5.09
C GLN A 140 0.66 -3.26 -6.12
N ILE A 141 0.44 -4.56 -6.32
CA ILE A 141 -0.49 -5.11 -7.32
C ILE A 141 -1.83 -5.43 -6.67
N PHE A 142 -1.82 -6.28 -5.66
CA PHE A 142 -3.03 -6.83 -5.03
C PHE A 142 -3.49 -6.04 -3.80
N GLY A 143 -2.68 -5.07 -3.35
CA GLY A 143 -2.87 -4.45 -2.05
C GLY A 143 -2.60 -5.42 -0.90
N VAL A 144 -3.18 -5.11 0.27
CA VAL A 144 -3.14 -6.03 1.42
C VAL A 144 -4.25 -7.06 1.25
N ILE A 145 -3.85 -8.27 0.88
CA ILE A 145 -4.73 -9.45 0.93
C ILE A 145 -5.06 -9.67 2.40
N GLN A 146 -6.34 -9.83 2.76
CA GLN A 146 -6.81 -10.00 4.16
C GLN A 146 -7.36 -11.41 4.42
N GLU A 147 -7.67 -12.13 3.36
CA GLU A 147 -8.28 -13.45 3.28
C GLU A 147 -7.22 -14.56 3.33
N GLN A 148 -7.45 -15.64 4.07
CA GLN A 148 -6.48 -16.71 4.31
C GLN A 148 -6.41 -17.73 3.17
N CYS A 149 -7.49 -17.90 2.42
CA CYS A 149 -7.55 -18.79 1.26
C CYS A 149 -8.10 -18.00 0.08
N ILE A 150 -7.29 -17.86 -0.97
CA ILE A 150 -7.70 -17.09 -2.16
C ILE A 150 -7.47 -17.87 -3.44
N VAL A 151 -8.22 -17.50 -4.46
CA VAL A 151 -7.95 -17.85 -5.85
C VAL A 151 -7.59 -16.59 -6.61
N ILE A 152 -6.54 -16.60 -7.43
CA ILE A 152 -6.33 -15.56 -8.46
C ILE A 152 -6.77 -16.12 -9.82
N VAL A 153 -7.68 -15.42 -10.48
CA VAL A 153 -8.04 -15.64 -11.88
C VAL A 153 -7.25 -14.63 -12.71
N LEU A 154 -6.35 -15.07 -13.61
CA LEU A 154 -5.66 -14.12 -14.51
C LEU A 154 -6.35 -14.13 -15.87
N ASP A 155 -7.07 -13.05 -16.15
CA ASP A 155 -7.73 -12.79 -17.42
C ASP A 155 -6.79 -12.05 -18.36
N PHE A 156 -6.28 -12.77 -19.36
CA PHE A 156 -5.44 -12.18 -20.41
C PHE A 156 -6.22 -11.67 -21.61
N GLY A 157 -7.52 -12.01 -21.72
CA GLY A 157 -8.40 -11.57 -22.81
C GLY A 157 -7.73 -11.60 -24.19
N THR A 158 -7.70 -10.43 -24.86
CA THR A 158 -7.02 -10.21 -26.15
C THR A 158 -5.69 -9.48 -26.02
N ALA A 159 -5.07 -9.49 -24.83
CA ALA A 159 -3.86 -8.73 -24.54
C ALA A 159 -2.73 -9.06 -25.54
N ALA A 160 -1.99 -8.02 -25.93
CA ALA A 160 -0.87 -8.20 -26.84
C ALA A 160 0.25 -9.04 -26.19
N PRO A 161 1.07 -9.78 -26.96
CA PRO A 161 2.23 -10.51 -26.43
C PRO A 161 3.13 -9.68 -25.50
N THR A 162 3.29 -8.39 -25.82
CA THR A 162 4.08 -7.46 -25.01
C THR A 162 3.45 -7.15 -23.65
N GLU A 163 2.13 -7.15 -23.55
CA GLU A 163 1.40 -6.94 -22.29
C GLU A 163 1.44 -8.21 -21.44
N PHE A 164 1.37 -9.37 -22.10
CA PHE A 164 1.60 -10.68 -21.47
C PHE A 164 2.99 -10.76 -20.82
N ASP A 165 4.06 -10.41 -21.55
CA ASP A 165 5.43 -10.42 -21.01
C ASP A 165 5.60 -9.44 -19.83
N GLN A 166 5.03 -8.23 -19.92
CA GLN A 166 5.07 -7.24 -18.83
C GLN A 166 4.29 -7.70 -17.60
N CYS A 167 3.15 -8.36 -17.81
CA CYS A 167 2.36 -8.96 -16.75
C CYS A 167 3.14 -10.07 -16.04
N ARG A 168 3.77 -10.97 -16.81
CA ARG A 168 4.66 -12.04 -16.30
C ARG A 168 5.78 -11.48 -15.41
N ASP A 169 6.44 -10.41 -15.85
CA ASP A 169 7.49 -9.75 -15.09
C ASP A 169 6.96 -9.08 -13.81
N ALA A 170 5.75 -8.51 -13.86
CA ALA A 170 5.12 -7.85 -12.72
C ALA A 170 4.56 -8.86 -11.69
N LEU A 171 3.96 -9.96 -12.14
CA LEU A 171 3.28 -10.89 -11.25
C LEU A 171 4.22 -11.88 -10.59
N SER A 172 5.32 -12.30 -11.24
CA SER A 172 6.08 -13.49 -10.79
C SER A 172 5.13 -14.67 -10.45
N MET A 173 4.00 -14.77 -11.16
CA MET A 173 2.94 -15.79 -11.09
C MET A 173 2.30 -15.88 -12.49
N ASP A 174 2.08 -17.08 -13.01
CA ASP A 174 1.34 -17.48 -14.26
C ASP A 174 0.97 -18.94 -14.07
N LEU A 175 0.19 -19.48 -15.02
CA LEU A 175 -1.15 -20.01 -14.84
C LEU A 175 -1.58 -21.01 -15.94
N MET A 176 -2.36 -22.03 -15.53
CA MET A 176 -2.96 -23.22 -16.18
C MET A 176 -3.33 -24.25 -15.06
N LYS A 177 -4.09 -23.83 -14.04
CA LYS A 177 -4.35 -24.59 -12.79
C LYS A 177 -3.09 -25.20 -12.16
N TRP A 178 -2.35 -24.37 -11.42
CA TRP A 178 -1.11 -24.79 -10.77
C TRP A 178 -1.33 -25.94 -9.76
N GLN A 179 -2.52 -26.03 -9.15
CA GLN A 179 -2.97 -27.14 -8.32
C GLN A 179 -4.50 -27.33 -8.32
N GLN A 180 -4.94 -28.58 -8.12
CA GLN A 180 -6.37 -28.95 -8.08
C GLN A 180 -7.10 -28.44 -6.84
N LYS A 181 -6.38 -28.27 -5.72
CA LYS A 181 -6.91 -27.74 -4.45
C LYS A 181 -5.99 -26.66 -3.93
N CYS A 182 -6.57 -25.74 -3.16
CA CYS A 182 -5.83 -24.68 -2.47
C CYS A 182 -4.73 -25.32 -1.58
N THR A 183 -3.48 -24.86 -1.75
CA THR A 183 -2.31 -25.38 -1.01
C THR A 183 -1.67 -24.29 -0.15
N PRO A 184 -1.18 -24.60 1.08
CA PRO A 184 -0.49 -23.63 1.91
C PRO A 184 0.71 -22.99 1.19
N VAL A 185 0.83 -21.67 1.33
CA VAL A 185 2.00 -20.95 0.82
C VAL A 185 3.22 -21.29 1.65
N SER A 186 4.26 -21.70 0.93
CA SER A 186 5.62 -21.95 1.38
C SER A 186 6.57 -21.44 0.29
N GLU A 187 7.85 -21.27 0.61
CA GLU A 187 8.84 -20.89 -0.40
C GLU A 187 8.88 -21.89 -1.57
N TYR A 188 8.71 -23.18 -1.28
CA TYR A 188 8.64 -24.22 -2.30
C TYR A 188 7.42 -24.06 -3.20
N THR A 189 6.24 -23.86 -2.61
CA THR A 189 4.99 -23.75 -3.38
C THR A 189 5.03 -22.45 -4.21
N VAL A 190 5.47 -21.32 -3.67
CA VAL A 190 5.69 -20.09 -4.48
C VAL A 190 6.68 -20.33 -5.62
N LYS A 191 7.83 -20.94 -5.36
CA LYS A 191 8.83 -21.22 -6.39
C LYS A 191 8.32 -22.19 -7.46
N SER A 192 7.51 -23.18 -7.07
CA SER A 192 6.86 -24.11 -7.99
C SER A 192 5.87 -23.39 -8.89
N ALA A 193 5.04 -22.49 -8.34
CA ALA A 193 4.11 -21.65 -9.10
C ALA A 193 4.87 -20.81 -10.12
N VAL A 194 5.93 -20.13 -9.67
CA VAL A 194 6.79 -19.30 -10.52
C VAL A 194 7.46 -20.13 -11.63
N THR A 195 8.02 -21.29 -11.31
CA THR A 195 8.73 -22.12 -12.30
C THR A 195 7.80 -22.64 -13.38
N TRP A 196 6.57 -22.97 -13.00
CA TRP A 196 5.57 -23.45 -13.93
C TRP A 196 5.04 -22.31 -14.82
N LEU A 197 4.88 -21.11 -14.27
CA LEU A 197 4.65 -19.86 -15.00
C LEU A 197 5.60 -19.65 -16.18
N TRP A 198 6.90 -19.80 -15.93
CA TRP A 198 7.94 -19.60 -16.95
C TRP A 198 7.97 -20.68 -18.05
N LYS A 199 7.19 -21.76 -17.91
CA LYS A 199 7.10 -22.84 -18.91
C LYS A 199 5.93 -22.68 -19.86
N LEU A 200 5.09 -21.66 -19.68
CA LEU A 200 3.94 -21.41 -20.53
C LEU A 200 4.37 -20.67 -21.79
N ASP A 201 3.85 -21.13 -22.92
CA ASP A 201 4.00 -20.46 -24.21
C ASP A 201 2.80 -19.53 -24.41
N HIS A 202 3.00 -18.39 -25.07
CA HIS A 202 1.91 -17.43 -25.29
C HIS A 202 0.84 -18.07 -26.17
N MET A 203 -0.33 -18.35 -25.60
CA MET A 203 -1.50 -18.81 -26.34
C MET A 203 -2.56 -17.70 -26.32
N THR A 204 -3.37 -17.57 -27.39
CA THR A 204 -4.47 -16.57 -27.58
C THR A 204 -5.87 -17.10 -27.26
N ALA A 205 -6.72 -16.31 -26.58
CA ALA A 205 -7.85 -16.82 -25.77
C ALA A 205 -8.73 -17.74 -26.61
N VAL A 206 -8.90 -18.97 -26.14
CA VAL A 206 -9.56 -20.02 -26.92
C VAL A 206 -11.07 -19.73 -27.07
N SER A 207 -11.66 -18.98 -26.13
CA SER A 207 -13.07 -18.57 -26.20
C SER A 207 -13.33 -17.23 -25.50
N HIS A 208 -14.45 -16.58 -25.84
CA HIS A 208 -14.94 -15.36 -25.19
C HIS A 208 -15.59 -15.61 -23.81
N THR A 209 -15.81 -16.87 -23.43
CA THR A 209 -16.48 -17.27 -22.17
C THR A 209 -15.52 -17.71 -21.08
N SER A 210 -14.25 -17.90 -21.42
CA SER A 210 -13.32 -18.61 -20.58
C SER A 210 -13.00 -17.89 -19.27
N SER A 211 -12.94 -16.56 -19.26
CA SER A 211 -12.69 -15.77 -18.04
C SER A 211 -13.86 -15.88 -17.06
N ALA A 212 -15.09 -16.00 -17.57
CA ALA A 212 -16.27 -16.21 -16.75
C ALA A 212 -16.36 -17.64 -16.21
N GLU A 213 -15.98 -18.64 -16.99
CA GLU A 213 -15.91 -20.04 -16.53
C GLU A 213 -14.83 -20.21 -15.45
N ALA A 214 -13.66 -19.62 -15.65
CA ALA A 214 -12.58 -19.60 -14.65
C ALA A 214 -13.02 -18.91 -13.34
N LEU A 215 -13.76 -17.81 -13.45
CA LEU A 215 -14.31 -17.10 -12.31
C LEU A 215 -15.35 -17.93 -11.56
N LEU A 216 -16.28 -18.57 -12.27
CA LEU A 216 -17.26 -19.49 -11.67
C LEU A 216 -16.60 -20.67 -10.97
N GLU A 217 -15.61 -21.30 -11.59
CA GLU A 217 -14.88 -22.43 -10.99
C GLU A 217 -14.15 -21.98 -9.71
N ALA A 218 -13.57 -20.78 -9.71
CA ALA A 218 -12.89 -20.21 -8.55
C ALA A 218 -13.86 -19.94 -7.38
N MET A 219 -15.05 -19.44 -7.69
CA MET A 219 -16.09 -19.14 -6.70
C MET A 219 -16.81 -20.40 -6.19
N GLY A 220 -16.83 -21.48 -6.97
CA GLY A 220 -17.46 -22.75 -6.58
C GLY A 220 -16.72 -23.52 -5.48
N ASP A 221 -15.52 -23.09 -5.07
CA ASP A 221 -14.72 -23.76 -4.04
C ASP A 221 -15.05 -23.20 -2.65
N GLU A 222 -15.76 -23.98 -1.82
CA GLU A 222 -16.19 -23.57 -0.48
C GLU A 222 -15.03 -23.22 0.47
N ALA A 223 -13.80 -23.66 0.18
CA ALA A 223 -12.63 -23.33 0.99
C ALA A 223 -12.09 -21.91 0.69
N VAL A 224 -12.56 -21.25 -0.36
CA VAL A 224 -12.06 -19.95 -0.83
C VAL A 224 -12.79 -18.82 -0.14
N GLU A 225 -12.02 -17.94 0.51
CA GLU A 225 -12.54 -16.76 1.20
C GLU A 225 -12.71 -15.56 0.25
N ALA A 226 -11.94 -15.49 -0.84
CA ALA A 226 -12.12 -14.52 -1.91
C ALA A 226 -11.43 -14.92 -3.21
N VAL A 227 -11.99 -14.48 -4.33
CA VAL A 227 -11.36 -14.54 -5.64
C VAL A 227 -10.72 -13.18 -5.97
N TYR A 228 -9.58 -13.21 -6.63
CA TYR A 228 -8.87 -12.06 -7.17
C TYR A 228 -8.87 -12.16 -8.69
N TYR A 229 -9.78 -11.44 -9.32
CA TYR A 229 -9.87 -11.34 -10.78
C TYR A 229 -8.87 -10.31 -11.30
N PHE A 230 -7.82 -10.77 -11.96
CA PHE A 230 -6.73 -9.97 -12.47
C PHE A 230 -6.89 -9.81 -13.98
N ALA A 231 -7.36 -8.65 -14.41
CA ALA A 231 -7.57 -8.34 -15.83
C ALA A 231 -6.32 -7.66 -16.42
N VAL A 232 -5.79 -8.23 -17.50
CA VAL A 232 -4.70 -7.66 -18.30
C VAL A 232 -5.26 -6.99 -19.55
N GLY A 233 -5.07 -5.68 -19.65
CA GLY A 233 -5.60 -4.88 -20.75
C GLY A 233 -7.10 -4.58 -20.58
N ASP A 234 -7.74 -4.28 -21.69
CA ASP A 234 -9.17 -3.95 -21.73
C ASP A 234 -10.03 -5.21 -21.85
N VAL A 235 -11.11 -5.25 -21.07
CA VAL A 235 -12.05 -6.39 -21.08
C VAL A 235 -13.06 -6.17 -22.20
N PRO A 236 -13.26 -7.12 -23.14
CA PRO A 236 -14.26 -6.98 -24.21
C PRO A 236 -15.69 -6.83 -23.68
N VAL A 237 -16.53 -6.09 -24.39
CA VAL A 237 -17.93 -5.79 -24.00
C VAL A 237 -18.73 -7.05 -23.68
N ASP A 238 -18.65 -8.07 -24.55
CA ASP A 238 -19.38 -9.33 -24.38
C ASP A 238 -18.96 -10.07 -23.10
N THR A 239 -17.67 -10.01 -22.76
CA THR A 239 -17.11 -10.61 -21.54
C THR A 239 -17.56 -9.84 -20.29
N LYS A 240 -17.67 -8.50 -20.35
CA LYS A 240 -18.14 -7.68 -19.21
C LYS A 240 -19.53 -8.12 -18.75
N GLN A 241 -20.47 -8.29 -19.69
CA GLN A 241 -21.85 -8.66 -19.38
C GLN A 241 -21.91 -10.07 -18.76
N LEU A 242 -21.15 -11.01 -19.31
CA LEU A 242 -21.10 -12.38 -18.81
C LEU A 242 -20.52 -12.44 -17.38
N LEU A 243 -19.46 -11.70 -17.10
CA LEU A 243 -18.84 -11.66 -15.77
C LEU A 243 -19.81 -11.11 -14.71
N LEU A 244 -20.57 -10.04 -15.03
CA LEU A 244 -21.57 -9.48 -14.12
C LEU A 244 -22.68 -10.49 -13.78
N GLU A 245 -23.15 -11.23 -14.77
CA GLU A 245 -24.12 -12.31 -14.57
C GLU A 245 -23.57 -13.37 -13.62
N LYS A 246 -22.30 -13.78 -13.81
CA LYS A 246 -21.70 -14.87 -13.04
C LYS A 246 -21.38 -14.50 -11.59
N VAL A 247 -21.05 -13.25 -11.31
CA VAL A 247 -20.75 -12.84 -9.91
C VAL A 247 -22.00 -12.55 -9.08
N SER A 248 -23.15 -12.33 -9.73
CA SER A 248 -24.40 -11.94 -9.04
C SER A 248 -24.88 -13.01 -8.05
N ASP A 249 -24.67 -14.29 -8.36
CA ASP A 249 -25.05 -15.44 -7.51
C ASP A 249 -23.84 -16.01 -6.73
N GLY A 250 -22.78 -15.21 -6.60
CA GLY A 250 -21.52 -15.64 -6.02
C GLY A 250 -21.55 -15.98 -4.53
N SER A 251 -20.81 -17.02 -4.15
CA SER A 251 -20.64 -17.46 -2.75
C SER A 251 -19.57 -16.68 -1.96
N CYS A 252 -18.63 -16.03 -2.66
CA CYS A 252 -17.50 -15.33 -2.04
C CYS A 252 -17.17 -13.99 -2.73
N PRO A 253 -16.49 -13.07 -2.03
CA PRO A 253 -16.07 -11.80 -2.61
C PRO A 253 -15.16 -11.93 -3.84
N VAL A 254 -15.39 -11.11 -4.86
CA VAL A 254 -14.50 -10.98 -6.03
C VAL A 254 -13.77 -9.63 -5.98
N ASN A 255 -12.49 -9.67 -5.65
CA ASN A 255 -11.60 -8.52 -5.73
C ASN A 255 -11.09 -8.39 -7.17
N THR A 256 -11.14 -7.19 -7.74
CA THR A 256 -10.63 -6.94 -9.10
C THR A 256 -9.28 -6.26 -9.06
N VAL A 257 -8.37 -6.67 -9.92
CA VAL A 257 -7.09 -6.02 -10.17
C VAL A 257 -7.00 -5.71 -11.65
N SER A 258 -6.75 -4.45 -11.99
CA SER A 258 -6.51 -4.06 -13.38
C SER A 258 -5.02 -3.93 -13.63
N PHE A 259 -4.53 -4.47 -14.73
CA PHE A 259 -3.16 -4.26 -15.19
C PHE A 259 -3.18 -3.79 -16.64
N ASN A 260 -2.71 -2.56 -16.87
CA ASN A 260 -2.55 -2.00 -18.22
C ASN A 260 -3.86 -1.81 -19.03
N ALA A 261 -5.02 -1.68 -18.38
CA ALA A 261 -6.24 -1.26 -19.06
C ALA A 261 -6.09 0.17 -19.61
N ARG A 262 -6.58 0.40 -20.83
CA ARG A 262 -6.42 1.69 -21.53
C ARG A 262 -7.71 2.50 -21.51
N GLU A 263 -8.85 1.83 -21.41
CA GLU A 263 -10.17 2.44 -21.43
C GLU A 263 -10.68 2.68 -20.00
N ASP A 264 -11.16 3.90 -19.75
CA ASP A 264 -11.85 4.25 -18.50
C ASP A 264 -13.06 3.34 -18.25
N GLU A 265 -13.71 2.87 -19.33
CA GLU A 265 -14.82 1.92 -19.26
C GLU A 265 -14.43 0.60 -18.61
N THR A 266 -13.22 0.09 -18.87
CA THR A 266 -12.71 -1.13 -18.21
C THR A 266 -12.51 -0.89 -16.72
N ILE A 267 -11.96 0.27 -16.35
CA ILE A 267 -11.74 0.63 -14.94
C ILE A 267 -13.07 0.78 -14.19
N ILE A 268 -14.06 1.44 -14.80
CA ILE A 268 -15.40 1.60 -14.23
C ILE A 268 -16.06 0.23 -14.06
N PHE A 269 -16.00 -0.61 -15.10
CA PHE A 269 -16.52 -1.97 -15.07
C PHE A 269 -15.91 -2.81 -13.94
N LEU A 270 -14.59 -2.81 -13.76
CA LEU A 270 -13.94 -3.59 -12.69
C LEU A 270 -14.35 -3.10 -11.29
N LYS A 271 -14.58 -1.78 -11.12
CA LYS A 271 -15.15 -1.24 -9.86
C LYS A 271 -16.58 -1.74 -9.64
N GLU A 272 -17.40 -1.77 -10.68
CA GLU A 272 -18.77 -2.28 -10.60
C GLU A 272 -18.80 -3.77 -10.28
N LEU A 273 -18.00 -4.58 -11.00
CA LEU A 273 -17.88 -6.02 -10.79
C LEU A 273 -17.47 -6.36 -9.35
N SER A 274 -16.42 -5.69 -8.83
CA SER A 274 -16.00 -5.89 -7.44
C SER A 274 -17.03 -5.40 -6.44
N HIS A 275 -17.72 -4.28 -6.69
CA HIS A 275 -18.77 -3.79 -5.80
C HIS A 275 -19.95 -4.75 -5.71
N LEU A 276 -20.42 -5.25 -6.86
CA LEU A 276 -21.51 -6.22 -6.96
C LEU A 276 -21.17 -7.51 -6.19
N ALA A 277 -19.93 -7.96 -6.32
CA ALA A 277 -19.43 -9.13 -5.63
C ALA A 277 -18.95 -8.85 -4.18
N SER A 278 -19.25 -7.69 -3.58
CA SER A 278 -18.77 -7.33 -2.22
C SER A 278 -17.24 -7.40 -2.02
N GLY A 279 -16.47 -7.29 -3.10
CA GLY A 279 -15.02 -7.28 -3.12
C GLY A 279 -14.42 -5.87 -3.17
N ARG A 280 -13.13 -5.82 -3.44
CA ARG A 280 -12.32 -4.59 -3.52
C ARG A 280 -11.65 -4.47 -4.87
N ALA A 281 -11.45 -3.24 -5.33
CA ALA A 281 -10.72 -2.98 -6.56
C ALA A 281 -9.32 -2.43 -6.27
N SER A 282 -8.31 -2.98 -6.96
CA SER A 282 -6.93 -2.49 -6.97
C SER A 282 -6.55 -2.04 -8.38
N PHE A 283 -6.05 -0.81 -8.48
CA PHE A 283 -5.60 -0.21 -9.73
C PHE A 283 -4.15 0.23 -9.54
N PRO A 284 -3.18 -0.67 -9.74
CA PRO A 284 -1.77 -0.35 -9.66
C PRO A 284 -1.46 0.71 -10.72
N GLU A 285 -1.10 1.89 -10.26
CA GLU A 285 -0.59 2.92 -11.16
C GLU A 285 0.78 2.45 -11.65
N GLN A 286 0.90 2.12 -12.94
CA GLN A 286 2.23 1.97 -13.56
C GLN A 286 2.98 3.25 -13.26
N LYS A 287 4.10 3.15 -12.53
CA LYS A 287 4.92 4.27 -12.04
C LYS A 287 5.23 5.29 -13.14
N ARG A 288 4.31 6.20 -13.40
CA ARG A 288 4.52 7.40 -14.22
C ARG A 288 4.57 8.67 -13.36
N LEU A 289 4.06 8.64 -12.13
CA LEU A 289 3.90 9.86 -11.32
C LEU A 289 4.75 9.98 -10.05
N TYR A 290 5.55 8.98 -9.66
CA TYR A 290 6.50 9.16 -8.54
C TYR A 290 7.81 9.89 -8.94
N LEU A 291 8.09 10.04 -10.24
CA LEU A 291 9.27 10.78 -10.71
C LEU A 291 9.05 12.31 -10.76
N GLN A 292 7.82 12.81 -10.77
CA GLN A 292 7.57 14.25 -10.76
C GLN A 292 7.67 14.89 -9.36
N ALA A 293 7.48 14.12 -8.29
CA ALA A 293 7.65 14.62 -6.92
C ALA A 293 9.13 14.64 -6.45
N GLY A 294 10.01 13.88 -7.10
CA GLY A 294 11.46 13.84 -6.83
C GLY A 294 12.29 14.83 -7.64
N ALA A 295 11.72 15.45 -8.69
CA ALA A 295 12.45 16.32 -9.61
C ALA A 295 12.80 17.73 -9.06
N LEU A 296 12.58 17.98 -7.77
CA LEU A 296 13.09 19.18 -7.07
C LEU A 296 14.39 18.95 -6.29
N GLN A 297 15.00 17.76 -6.36
CA GLN A 297 16.34 17.55 -5.80
C GLN A 297 17.24 16.77 -6.76
N GLY A 298 18.07 17.53 -7.49
CA GLY A 298 19.45 17.20 -7.84
C GLY A 298 19.71 15.94 -8.68
N GLN A 299 19.99 16.15 -9.96
CA GLN A 299 20.63 15.17 -10.85
C GLN A 299 21.97 14.66 -10.28
N ASN A 300 22.15 13.33 -10.26
CA ASN A 300 23.34 12.61 -10.74
C ASN A 300 23.23 11.14 -10.31
N GLY A 301 23.10 10.22 -11.28
CA GLY A 301 23.17 8.79 -11.00
C GLY A 301 22.60 7.95 -12.15
N CYS A 302 23.43 7.03 -12.64
CA CYS A 302 23.25 6.21 -13.83
C CYS A 302 21.94 5.43 -13.91
N GLY A 303 21.48 5.18 -15.13
CA GLY A 303 20.29 4.39 -15.44
C GLY A 303 20.31 3.01 -14.79
N GLU A 304 19.35 2.77 -13.90
CA GLU A 304 19.00 1.46 -13.39
C GLU A 304 17.86 0.89 -14.25
N SER A 305 18.03 -0.36 -14.68
CA SER A 305 17.01 -1.16 -15.35
C SER A 305 15.71 -1.22 -14.52
N PRO A 306 14.53 -1.42 -15.16
CA PRO A 306 13.28 -1.54 -14.42
C PRO A 306 13.40 -2.65 -13.37
N GLY A 307 13.21 -2.27 -12.11
CA GLY A 307 13.48 -3.12 -10.96
C GLY A 307 12.68 -4.42 -11.00
N LYS A 308 13.37 -5.55 -10.82
CA LYS A 308 12.76 -6.85 -10.55
C LYS A 308 11.80 -6.71 -9.37
N LEU A 309 10.54 -7.08 -9.57
CA LEU A 309 9.58 -7.09 -8.47
C LEU A 309 9.89 -8.28 -7.55
N GLY A 310 10.05 -7.98 -6.27
CA GLY A 310 10.43 -8.94 -5.24
C GLY A 310 9.39 -10.03 -4.99
N ARG A 311 9.85 -11.04 -4.24
CA ARG A 311 9.21 -12.31 -3.89
C ARG A 311 7.80 -12.09 -3.29
N LEU A 312 6.85 -12.99 -3.56
CA LEU A 312 5.54 -12.99 -2.90
C LEU A 312 5.72 -13.22 -1.39
N ASP A 313 5.61 -12.18 -0.58
CA ASP A 313 5.51 -12.31 0.88
C ASP A 313 4.04 -12.63 1.25
N MET A 314 3.57 -13.78 0.77
CA MET A 314 2.30 -14.38 1.16
C MET A 314 2.53 -15.22 2.43
N CYS A 315 2.97 -14.58 3.52
CA CYS A 315 3.04 -15.25 4.81
C CYS A 315 1.64 -15.79 5.19
N SER A 316 1.53 -17.12 5.21
CA SER A 316 0.48 -17.93 5.84
C SER A 316 -0.83 -18.19 5.09
N ARG A 317 -0.86 -18.16 3.75
CA ARG A 317 -2.14 -18.23 3.01
C ARG A 317 -2.20 -19.30 1.95
N VAL A 318 -3.37 -19.84 1.71
CA VAL A 318 -3.61 -20.95 0.78
C VAL A 318 -3.99 -20.34 -0.57
N PHE A 319 -3.32 -20.77 -1.64
CA PHE A 319 -3.42 -20.12 -2.94
C PHE A 319 -3.77 -21.10 -4.05
N ARG A 320 -4.66 -20.68 -4.95
CA ARG A 320 -4.93 -21.34 -6.22
C ARG A 320 -4.95 -20.29 -7.32
N THR A 321 -4.52 -20.68 -8.51
CA THR A 321 -4.72 -19.87 -9.71
C THR A 321 -5.55 -20.63 -10.71
N VAL A 322 -6.53 -19.97 -11.33
CA VAL A 322 -7.33 -20.49 -12.46
C VAL A 322 -7.14 -19.57 -13.67
N CYS A 323 -6.83 -20.13 -14.85
CA CYS A 323 -6.66 -19.36 -16.08
C CYS A 323 -7.78 -19.70 -17.07
N ASP A 324 -8.12 -18.72 -17.89
CA ASP A 324 -9.15 -18.63 -18.93
C ASP A 324 -8.89 -19.50 -20.18
N TRP A 325 -8.26 -20.67 -20.01
CA TRP A 325 -7.73 -21.45 -21.12
C TRP A 325 -8.15 -22.90 -20.99
N TRP A 326 -9.46 -23.13 -21.12
CA TRP A 326 -10.06 -24.45 -21.15
C TRP A 326 -10.48 -24.81 -22.58
N PRO A 327 -10.06 -25.96 -23.13
CA PRO A 327 -10.87 -26.67 -24.10
C PRO A 327 -11.74 -27.71 -23.37
N PRO A 328 -13.03 -27.86 -23.73
CA PRO A 328 -13.85 -28.94 -23.21
C PRO A 328 -13.30 -30.27 -23.73
N CYS A 329 -12.64 -31.04 -22.87
CA CYS A 329 -12.42 -32.45 -23.17
C CYS A 329 -13.76 -33.17 -23.03
N CYS A 330 -14.32 -33.51 -24.18
CA CYS A 330 -15.36 -34.51 -24.37
C CYS A 330 -15.16 -35.71 -23.44
N HIS A 331 -16.23 -36.10 -22.75
CA HIS A 331 -16.54 -37.50 -22.52
C HIS A 331 -18.04 -37.74 -22.62
#